data_AF-A0A537KLK2-F1
#
_entry.id   AF-A0A537KLK2-F1
#
_cell.length_a   1.000
_cell.length_b   1.000
_cell.length_c   1.000
_cell.angle_alpha   90.00
_cell.angle_beta   90.00
_cell.angle_gamma   90.00
#
_symmetry.space_group_name_H-M   'P 1'
#
loop_
_entity.id
_entity.type
_entity.pdbx_description
1 polymer ?
#
loop_
_entity_poly.entity_id
_entity_poly.type
_entity_poly.pdbx_seq_one_letter_code
_entity_poly.pdbx_strand_id
1 'polypeptide(L)'
;MEEITNTEEVSTLADELDAQITYTYASTGQRFLNFLIDNVLMNYGLSYLTGTAAGFLIAALFPDFARKISSDSSSFDLLLLGYIIALINYLVYYTICERAFKGYTLGKLITGTRVIRDDGGELTLKDALLRTLSRLVPFEAFSAFGGHPWHDLWTKTSVIKTR
;
A
#
# COMPACT_ATOMS: atom_id res chain seq x y z
N MET A 1 -52.20 -2.99 -16.04
CA MET A 1 -51.27 -2.63 -17.14
C MET A 1 -50.13 -1.72 -16.67
N GLU A 2 -50.19 -1.19 -15.44
CA GLU A 2 -49.18 -0.30 -14.83
C GLU A 2 -48.04 -1.04 -14.09
N GLU A 3 -48.24 -2.34 -13.79
CA GLU A 3 -47.30 -3.15 -12.99
C GLU A 3 -46.15 -3.74 -13.83
N ILE A 4 -46.37 -3.88 -15.15
CA ILE A 4 -45.40 -4.50 -16.08
C ILE A 4 -44.30 -3.51 -16.46
N THR A 5 -44.63 -2.21 -16.59
CA THR A 5 -43.68 -1.13 -16.90
C THR A 5 -42.68 -0.87 -15.78
N ASN A 6 -43.10 -0.98 -14.51
CA ASN A 6 -42.21 -0.74 -13.36
C ASN A 6 -41.14 -1.84 -13.20
N THR A 7 -41.45 -3.07 -13.63
CA THR A 7 -40.53 -4.20 -13.46
C THR A 7 -39.44 -4.22 -14.53
N GLU A 8 -39.77 -3.84 -15.76
CA GLU A 8 -38.80 -3.63 -16.85
C GLU A 8 -37.90 -2.40 -16.58
N GLU A 9 -38.45 -1.31 -16.05
CA GLU A 9 -37.67 -0.10 -15.72
C GLU A 9 -36.70 -0.34 -14.55
N VAL A 10 -37.10 -1.11 -13.53
CA VAL A 10 -36.22 -1.53 -12.43
C VAL A 10 -35.15 -2.53 -12.89
N SER A 11 -35.48 -3.46 -13.79
CA SER A 11 -34.50 -4.38 -14.39
C SER A 11 -33.47 -3.62 -15.22
N THR A 12 -33.90 -2.69 -16.06
CA THR A 12 -33.01 -1.89 -16.91
C THR A 12 -32.14 -0.94 -16.09
N LEU A 13 -32.67 -0.32 -15.03
CA LEU A 13 -31.86 0.45 -14.07
C LEU A 13 -30.87 -0.41 -13.28
N ALA A 14 -31.25 -1.64 -12.90
CA ALA A 14 -30.36 -2.58 -12.23
C ALA A 14 -29.25 -3.08 -13.18
N ASP A 15 -29.60 -3.42 -14.42
CA ASP A 15 -28.67 -3.83 -15.46
C ASP A 15 -27.75 -2.66 -15.89
N GLU A 16 -28.24 -1.42 -15.91
CA GLU A 16 -27.43 -0.22 -16.12
C GLU A 16 -26.53 0.11 -14.91
N LEU A 17 -26.98 -0.11 -13.67
CA LEU A 17 -26.14 0.01 -12.47
C LEU A 17 -25.02 -1.04 -12.45
N ASP A 18 -25.35 -2.29 -12.78
CA ASP A 18 -24.38 -3.40 -12.84
C ASP A 18 -23.41 -3.23 -14.02
N ALA A 19 -23.86 -2.65 -15.14
CA ALA A 19 -23.00 -2.33 -16.28
C ALA A 19 -22.05 -1.15 -16.01
N GLN A 20 -22.38 -0.23 -15.09
CA GLN A 20 -21.58 0.98 -14.82
C GLN A 20 -20.34 0.73 -13.94
N ILE A 21 -20.14 -0.46 -13.36
CA ILE A 21 -18.96 -0.76 -12.53
C ILE A 21 -18.22 -2.01 -13.01
N THR A 22 -17.90 -2.07 -14.31
CA THR A 22 -16.92 -3.05 -14.79
C THR A 22 -15.51 -2.54 -14.50
N TYR A 23 -14.96 -2.89 -13.35
CA TYR A 23 -13.57 -2.59 -13.02
C TYR A 23 -12.61 -3.43 -13.86
N THR A 24 -11.74 -2.77 -14.63
CA THR A 24 -10.62 -3.47 -15.26
C THR A 24 -9.51 -3.72 -14.23
N TYR A 25 -9.23 -4.99 -13.93
CA TYR A 25 -8.13 -5.36 -13.04
C TYR A 25 -6.77 -4.95 -13.61
N ALA A 26 -5.88 -4.47 -12.74
CA ALA A 26 -4.52 -4.17 -13.13
C ALA A 26 -3.75 -5.45 -13.47
N SER A 27 -2.96 -5.42 -14.55
CA SER A 27 -2.15 -6.56 -14.95
C SER A 27 -1.02 -6.84 -13.95
N THR A 28 -0.50 -8.07 -13.94
CA THR A 28 0.64 -8.46 -13.10
C THR A 28 1.86 -7.54 -13.29
N GLY A 29 2.12 -7.12 -14.53
CA GLY A 29 3.20 -6.18 -14.85
C GLY A 29 3.01 -4.78 -14.26
N GLN A 30 1.77 -4.25 -14.28
CA GLN A 30 1.46 -2.98 -13.63
C GLN A 30 1.62 -3.06 -12.11
N ARG A 31 1.18 -4.17 -11.51
CA ARG A 31 1.34 -4.43 -10.08
C ARG A 31 2.82 -4.57 -9.68
N PHE A 32 3.63 -5.21 -10.52
CA PHE A 32 5.08 -5.29 -10.32
C PHE A 32 5.74 -3.90 -10.46
N LEU A 33 5.35 -3.10 -11.45
CA LEU A 33 5.86 -1.75 -11.61
C LEU A 33 5.49 -0.85 -10.43
N ASN A 34 4.26 -0.99 -9.88
CA ASN A 34 3.88 -0.31 -8.63
C ASN A 34 4.82 -0.68 -7.49
N PHE A 35 5.04 -1.97 -7.30
CA PHE A 35 5.92 -2.47 -6.27
C PHE A 35 7.35 -1.92 -6.46
N LEU A 36 7.87 -1.92 -7.68
CA LEU A 36 9.20 -1.40 -7.99
C LEU A 36 9.31 0.10 -7.71
N ILE A 37 8.36 0.89 -8.20
CA ILE A 37 8.33 2.34 -8.00
C ILE A 37 8.18 2.68 -6.53
N ASP A 38 7.22 2.06 -5.84
CA ASP A 38 7.03 2.30 -4.41
C ASP A 38 8.26 1.85 -3.62
N ASN A 39 8.90 0.73 -3.94
CA ASN A 39 10.12 0.28 -3.27
C ASN A 39 11.27 1.26 -3.48
N VAL A 40 11.49 1.74 -4.71
CA VAL A 40 12.55 2.72 -5.01
C VAL A 40 12.28 4.06 -4.32
N LEU A 41 11.06 4.60 -4.43
CA LEU A 41 10.68 5.87 -3.79
C LEU A 41 10.75 5.77 -2.26
N MET A 42 10.30 4.66 -1.68
CA MET A 42 10.35 4.44 -0.24
C MET A 42 11.78 4.25 0.26
N ASN A 43 12.54 3.31 -0.32
CA ASN A 43 13.88 2.96 0.16
C ASN A 43 14.90 4.07 -0.08
N TYR A 44 14.83 4.80 -1.19
CA TYR A 44 15.82 5.83 -1.49
C TYR A 44 15.34 7.24 -1.14
N GLY A 45 14.07 7.57 -1.37
CA GLY A 45 13.55 8.91 -1.10
C GLY A 45 13.19 9.12 0.37
N LEU A 46 12.22 8.34 0.86
CA LEU A 46 11.67 8.56 2.20
C LEU A 46 12.64 8.10 3.29
N SER A 47 13.23 6.91 3.19
CA SER A 47 14.16 6.40 4.21
C SER A 47 15.42 7.26 4.37
N TYR A 48 15.91 7.88 3.28
CA TYR A 48 17.02 8.83 3.39
C TYR A 48 16.62 10.08 4.18
N LEU A 49 15.46 10.66 3.84
CA LEU A 49 14.94 11.85 4.53
C LEU A 49 14.63 11.58 6.01
N THR A 50 13.90 10.50 6.29
CA THR A 50 13.46 10.16 7.65
C THR A 50 14.59 9.60 8.50
N GLY A 51 15.53 8.85 7.90
CA GLY A 51 16.75 8.40 8.58
C GLY A 51 17.65 9.57 8.98
N THR A 52 17.83 10.54 8.08
CA THR A 52 18.61 11.76 8.39
C THR A 52 17.92 12.57 9.48
N ALA A 53 16.61 12.81 9.35
CA ALA A 53 15.83 13.52 10.37
C ALA A 53 15.85 12.81 11.73
N ALA A 54 15.69 11.48 11.76
CA ALA A 54 15.77 10.68 12.98
C ALA A 54 17.16 10.77 13.62
N GLY A 55 18.23 10.70 12.83
CA GLY A 55 19.60 10.87 13.30
C GLY A 55 19.82 12.24 13.96
N PHE A 56 19.35 13.31 13.33
CA PHE A 56 19.40 14.66 13.90
C PHE A 56 18.58 14.79 15.19
N LEU A 57 17.35 14.25 15.21
CA LEU A 57 16.50 14.27 16.40
C LEU A 57 17.11 13.51 17.57
N ILE A 58 17.67 12.32 17.31
CA ILE A 58 18.36 11.52 18.32
C ILE A 58 19.58 12.27 18.85
N ALA A 59 20.38 12.90 17.98
CA ALA A 59 21.53 13.69 18.41
C ALA A 59 21.14 14.90 19.26
N ALA A 60 20.02 15.55 18.94
CA ALA A 60 19.53 16.72 19.66
C ALA A 60 18.90 16.38 21.02
N LEU A 61 18.10 15.32 21.09
CA LEU A 61 17.34 14.95 22.28
C LEU A 61 18.09 13.99 23.21
N PHE A 62 18.97 13.16 22.64
CA PHE A 62 19.68 12.09 23.35
C PHE A 62 21.17 12.06 22.96
N PRO A 63 21.95 13.10 23.28
CA PRO A 63 23.32 13.25 22.81
C PRO A 63 24.27 12.14 23.28
N ASP A 64 24.07 11.59 24.48
CA ASP A 64 24.86 10.46 24.98
C ASP A 64 24.58 9.16 24.22
N PHE A 65 23.31 8.93 23.85
CA PHE A 65 22.92 7.78 23.03
C PHE A 65 23.45 7.90 21.61
N ALA A 66 23.37 9.09 21.01
CA ALA A 66 23.95 9.38 19.69
C ALA A 66 25.47 9.16 19.68
N ARG A 67 26.18 9.63 20.72
CA ARG A 67 27.62 9.39 20.88
C ARG A 67 27.92 7.89 20.98
N LYS A 68 27.21 7.15 21.84
CA LYS A 68 27.35 5.70 21.95
C LYS A 68 27.12 4.98 20.62
N ILE A 69 26.11 5.41 19.86
CA ILE A 69 25.84 4.88 18.52
C ILE A 69 27.03 5.12 17.58
N SER A 70 27.58 6.33 17.60
CA SER A 70 28.68 6.71 16.71
C SER A 70 30.04 6.11 17.09
N SER A 71 30.30 5.87 18.37
CA SER A 71 31.64 5.56 18.87
C SER A 71 31.85 4.09 19.22
N ASP A 72 30.79 3.36 19.56
CA ASP A 72 30.91 2.08 20.26
C ASP A 72 29.93 1.02 19.72
N SER A 73 29.25 1.31 18.61
CA SER A 73 28.32 0.37 17.98
C SER A 73 29.03 -0.55 17.02
N SER A 74 28.66 -1.82 17.06
CA SER A 74 29.04 -2.75 16.02
C SER A 74 28.32 -2.40 14.71
N SER A 75 28.89 -2.79 13.57
CA SER A 75 28.21 -2.66 12.27
C SER A 75 26.84 -3.35 12.26
N PHE A 76 26.66 -4.39 13.08
CA PHE A 76 25.39 -5.10 13.22
C PHE A 76 24.34 -4.27 13.94
N ASP A 77 24.70 -3.54 15.01
CA ASP A 77 23.76 -2.70 15.75
C ASP A 77 23.23 -1.54 14.90
N LEU A 78 24.11 -0.95 14.08
CA LEU A 78 23.73 0.10 13.13
C LEU A 78 22.79 -0.43 12.05
N LEU A 79 23.06 -1.63 11.51
CA LEU A 79 22.18 -2.29 10.54
C LEU A 79 20.82 -2.61 11.15
N LEU A 80 20.79 -3.14 12.38
CA LEU A 80 19.55 -3.46 13.08
C LEU A 80 18.71 -2.21 13.34
N LEU A 81 19.32 -1.12 13.81
CA LEU A 81 18.65 0.15 14.04
C LEU A 81 18.09 0.72 12.72
N GLY A 82 18.89 0.71 11.65
CA GLY A 82 18.45 1.12 10.32
C GLY A 82 17.27 0.30 9.81
N TYR A 83 17.31 -1.03 10.00
CA TYR A 83 16.23 -1.93 9.63
C TYR A 83 14.92 -1.64 10.40
N ILE A 84 15.00 -1.41 11.72
CA ILE A 84 13.83 -1.06 12.54
C ILE A 84 13.21 0.26 12.06
N ILE A 85 14.04 1.28 11.80
CA ILE A 85 13.56 2.57 11.29
C ILE A 85 12.90 2.39 9.92
N ALA A 86 13.50 1.62 9.02
CA ALA A 86 12.93 1.34 7.71
C ALA A 86 11.59 0.60 7.81
N LEU A 87 11.48 -0.39 8.69
CA LEU A 87 10.26 -1.15 8.92
C LEU A 87 9.12 -0.27 9.45
N ILE A 88 9.41 0.61 10.42
CA ILE A 88 8.42 1.56 10.95
C ILE A 88 7.98 2.53 9.86
N ASN A 89 8.93 3.08 9.09
CA ASN A 89 8.62 3.96 7.97
C ASN A 89 7.72 3.26 6.94
N TYR A 90 8.03 2.00 6.59
CA TYR A 90 7.24 1.21 5.67
C TYR A 90 5.79 1.06 6.17
N LEU A 91 5.61 0.64 7.43
CA LEU A 91 4.28 0.46 8.03
C LEU A 91 3.48 1.76 8.06
N VAL A 92 4.09 2.85 8.54
CA VAL A 92 3.45 4.15 8.68
C VAL A 92 3.10 4.72 7.31
N TYR A 93 4.03 4.72 6.37
CA TYR A 93 3.80 5.31 5.06
C TYR A 93 2.73 4.57 4.27
N TYR A 94 2.79 3.24 4.16
CA TYR A 94 1.79 2.50 3.37
C TYR A 94 0.41 2.59 4.00
N THR A 95 0.31 2.48 5.33
CA THR A 95 -0.97 2.57 6.02
C THR A 95 -1.57 3.98 5.87
N ILE A 96 -0.77 5.02 6.10
CA ILE A 96 -1.23 6.41 5.99
C ILE A 96 -1.54 6.76 4.54
N CYS A 97 -0.67 6.43 3.58
CA CYS A 97 -0.91 6.76 2.18
C CYS A 97 -2.13 6.01 1.63
N GLU A 98 -2.21 4.69 1.82
CA GLU A 98 -3.36 3.92 1.33
C GLU A 98 -4.67 4.39 1.98
N ARG A 99 -4.65 4.83 3.24
CA ARG A 99 -5.86 5.37 3.85
C ARG A 99 -6.18 6.80 3.41
N ALA A 100 -5.21 7.70 3.50
CA ALA A 100 -5.36 9.13 3.29
C ALA A 100 -5.70 9.41 1.82
N PHE A 101 -5.09 8.67 0.92
CA PHE A 101 -5.36 8.73 -0.50
C PHE A 101 -6.30 7.61 -0.97
N LYS A 102 -7.18 7.08 -0.12
CA LYS A 102 -8.31 6.21 -0.52
C LYS A 102 -7.93 5.04 -1.46
N GLY A 103 -6.80 4.40 -1.20
CA GLY A 103 -6.26 3.27 -1.95
C GLY A 103 -5.10 3.61 -2.89
N TYR A 104 -4.68 4.87 -2.97
CA TYR A 104 -3.52 5.31 -3.75
C TYR A 104 -2.23 5.34 -2.91
N THR A 105 -1.12 4.99 -3.55
CA THR A 105 0.26 5.23 -3.11
C THR A 105 0.96 6.02 -4.22
N LEU A 106 2.14 6.60 -3.96
CA LEU A 106 2.87 7.36 -5.00
C LEU A 106 3.10 6.54 -6.27
N GLY A 107 3.52 5.28 -6.16
CA GLY A 107 3.69 4.38 -7.31
C GLY A 107 2.37 4.10 -8.03
N LYS A 108 1.29 3.89 -7.29
CA LYS A 108 -0.05 3.69 -7.86
C LYS A 108 -0.59 4.94 -8.58
N LEU A 109 -0.28 6.14 -8.09
CA LEU A 109 -0.62 7.39 -8.77
C LEU A 109 0.13 7.50 -10.11
N ILE A 110 1.41 7.13 -10.14
CA ILE A 110 2.25 7.17 -11.34
C ILE A 110 1.76 6.15 -12.38
N THR A 111 1.41 4.94 -11.97
CA THR A 111 0.93 3.88 -12.88
C THR A 111 -0.57 3.94 -13.20
N GLY A 112 -1.30 4.87 -12.58
CA GLY A 112 -2.74 5.01 -12.78
C GLY A 112 -3.56 3.85 -12.22
N THR A 113 -3.14 3.25 -11.11
CA THR A 113 -3.84 2.14 -10.45
C THR A 113 -4.39 2.56 -9.09
N ARG A 114 -5.42 1.86 -8.60
CA ARG A 114 -6.03 2.12 -7.29
C ARG A 114 -6.41 0.81 -6.62
N VAL A 115 -6.28 0.74 -5.30
CA VAL A 115 -6.85 -0.38 -4.52
C VAL A 115 -8.29 -0.06 -4.14
N ILE A 116 -9.18 -1.02 -4.38
CA ILE A 116 -10.55 -1.02 -3.87
C ILE A 116 -10.80 -2.30 -3.07
N ARG A 117 -11.83 -2.30 -2.24
CA ARG A 117 -12.36 -3.55 -1.66
C ARG A 117 -13.13 -4.32 -2.73
N ASP A 118 -13.26 -5.63 -2.57
CA ASP A 118 -13.98 -6.47 -3.54
C ASP A 118 -15.49 -6.14 -3.60
N ASP A 119 -16.03 -5.46 -2.58
CA ASP A 119 -17.38 -4.89 -2.59
C ASP A 119 -17.48 -3.52 -3.31
N GLY A 120 -16.42 -3.09 -3.98
CA GLY A 120 -16.34 -1.79 -4.66
C GLY A 120 -16.10 -0.60 -3.71
N GLY A 121 -16.03 -0.84 -2.39
CA GLY A 121 -15.85 0.19 -1.38
C GLY A 121 -14.42 0.74 -1.29
N GLU A 122 -14.30 1.88 -0.62
CA GLU A 122 -12.99 2.46 -0.26
C GLU A 122 -12.28 1.61 0.82
N LEU A 123 -10.95 1.65 0.84
CA LEU A 123 -10.15 0.98 1.86
C LEU A 123 -10.41 1.56 3.26
N THR A 124 -10.72 0.68 4.22
CA THR A 124 -10.72 1.07 5.63
C THR A 124 -9.29 1.14 6.18
N LEU A 125 -9.12 1.79 7.34
CA LEU A 125 -7.83 1.78 8.05
C LEU A 125 -7.37 0.36 8.37
N LYS A 126 -8.30 -0.52 8.74
CA LYS A 126 -8.00 -1.92 9.07
C LYS A 126 -7.49 -2.67 7.84
N ASP A 127 -8.14 -2.49 6.70
CA ASP A 127 -7.74 -3.14 5.45
C ASP A 127 -6.35 -2.68 5.00
N ALA A 128 -6.08 -1.37 5.04
CA ALA A 128 -4.76 -0.81 4.71
C ALA A 128 -3.65 -1.37 5.61
N LEU A 129 -3.91 -1.49 6.91
CA LEU A 129 -2.95 -2.01 7.89
C LEU A 129 -2.71 -3.51 7.68
N LEU A 130 -3.77 -4.31 7.54
CA LEU A 130 -3.68 -5.75 7.28
C LEU A 130 -2.97 -6.04 5.95
N ARG A 131 -3.21 -5.25 4.90
CA ARG A 131 -2.50 -5.36 3.62
C ARG A 131 -1.02 -5.10 3.79
N THR A 132 -0.67 -4.03 4.51
CA THR A 132 0.72 -3.66 4.75
C THR A 132 1.45 -4.72 5.58
N LEU A 133 0.79 -5.28 6.59
CA LEU A 133 1.32 -6.41 7.38
C LEU A 133 1.48 -7.67 6.53
N SER A 134 0.53 -7.95 5.65
CA SER A 134 0.57 -9.12 4.76
C SER A 134 1.77 -9.06 3.82
N ARG A 135 2.17 -7.87 3.36
CA ARG A 135 3.37 -7.64 2.52
C ARG A 135 4.69 -7.91 3.25
N LEU A 136 4.70 -7.96 4.58
CA LEU A 136 5.89 -8.32 5.36
C LEU A 136 6.13 -9.83 5.38
N VAL A 137 5.17 -10.63 4.93
CA VAL A 137 5.33 -12.09 4.87
C VAL A 137 6.43 -12.42 3.86
N PRO A 138 7.41 -13.25 4.24
CA PRO A 138 8.47 -13.64 3.33
C PRO A 138 7.86 -14.32 2.08
N PHE A 139 8.43 -13.98 0.93
CA PHE A 139 7.98 -14.43 -0.40
C PHE A 139 6.63 -13.89 -0.89
N GLU A 140 5.98 -12.97 -0.15
CA GLU A 140 4.72 -12.38 -0.59
C GLU A 140 4.84 -11.70 -1.96
N ALA A 141 5.94 -11.01 -2.24
CA ALA A 141 6.18 -10.39 -3.55
C ALA A 141 6.14 -11.40 -4.71
N PHE A 142 6.50 -12.67 -4.47
CA PHE A 142 6.43 -13.72 -5.47
C PHE A 142 5.00 -14.28 -5.65
N SER A 143 4.13 -14.13 -4.64
CA SER A 143 2.73 -14.57 -4.75
C SER A 143 1.98 -13.86 -5.86
N ALA A 144 2.39 -12.64 -6.22
CA ALA A 144 1.83 -11.88 -7.34
C ALA A 144 2.00 -12.58 -8.70
N PHE A 145 3.01 -13.43 -8.88
CA PHE A 145 3.18 -14.22 -10.12
C PHE A 145 2.15 -15.35 -10.24
N GLY A 146 1.52 -15.75 -9.14
CA GLY A 146 0.43 -16.74 -9.10
C GLY A 146 -0.95 -16.19 -9.49
N GLY A 147 -1.03 -14.95 -9.99
CA GLY A 147 -2.26 -14.29 -10.42
C GLY A 147 -2.87 -13.38 -9.35
N HIS A 148 -3.00 -13.86 -8.12
CA HIS A 148 -3.54 -13.07 -6.99
C HIS A 148 -2.51 -12.96 -5.85
N PRO A 149 -2.02 -11.74 -5.55
CA PRO A 149 -1.15 -11.52 -4.40
C PRO A 149 -1.82 -11.94 -3.09
N TRP A 150 -1.07 -12.53 -2.16
CA TRP A 150 -1.64 -12.98 -0.89
C TRP A 150 -2.23 -11.84 -0.08
N HIS A 151 -1.60 -10.65 -0.11
CA HIS A 151 -2.12 -9.49 0.59
C HIS A 151 -3.48 -9.01 0.05
N ASP A 152 -3.74 -9.17 -1.24
CA ASP A 152 -5.05 -8.90 -1.86
C ASP A 152 -6.08 -9.95 -1.39
N LEU A 153 -5.70 -11.23 -1.42
CA LEU A 153 -6.56 -12.35 -1.06
C LEU A 153 -7.00 -12.32 0.41
N TRP A 154 -6.06 -12.09 1.33
CA TRP A 154 -6.33 -12.11 2.77
C TRP A 154 -7.14 -10.90 3.24
N THR A 155 -7.10 -9.80 2.49
CA THR A 155 -7.79 -8.56 2.86
C THR A 155 -9.01 -8.27 1.98
N LYS A 156 -9.35 -9.16 1.04
CA LYS A 156 -10.49 -9.02 0.13
C LYS A 156 -10.49 -7.68 -0.61
N THR A 157 -9.33 -7.38 -1.20
CA THR A 157 -9.10 -6.14 -1.92
C THR A 157 -8.42 -6.42 -3.24
N SER A 158 -8.69 -5.56 -4.21
CA SER A 158 -8.25 -5.72 -5.58
C SER A 158 -7.67 -4.41 -6.12
N VAL A 159 -6.62 -4.53 -6.95
CA VAL A 159 -6.04 -3.39 -7.68
C VAL A 159 -6.71 -3.25 -9.03
N ILE A 160 -7.33 -2.10 -9.23
CA ILE A 160 -8.01 -1.72 -10.47
C ILE A 160 -7.22 -0.66 -11.22
N LYS A 161 -7.39 -0.65 -12.53
CA LYS A 161 -6.90 0.42 -13.39
C LYS A 161 -7.84 1.62 -13.27
N THR A 162 -7.29 2.82 -13.21
CA THR A 162 -8.05 4.08 -13.14
C THR A 162 -7.82 5.00 -14.34
N ARG A 163 -6.86 4.67 -15.21
CA ARG A 163 -6.52 5.35 -16.46
C ARG A 163 -6.12 4.33 -17.51
#